data_AF-A0A7C8B5L8-F1
#
_entry.id   AF-A0A7C8B5L8-F1
#
_cell.length_a   1.000
_cell.length_b   1.000
_cell.length_c   1.000
_cell.angle_alpha   90.00
_cell.angle_beta   90.00
_cell.angle_gamma   90.00
#
_symmetry.space_group_name_H-M   'P 1'
#
loop_
_entity.id
_entity.type
_entity.pdbx_description
1 polymer ?
#
loop_
_entity_poly.entity_id
_entity_poly.type
_entity_poly.pdbx_seq_one_letter_code
_entity_poly.pdbx_strand_id
1 'polypeptide(L)'
;MNIKILPCVAFAGVMALVVMGTNSYAGDGNPTPALFSQLETFHGHVCAGSIFGARLGLAAKEALKEAGGTGKFTARYYDLSCPLDGIQVAAGTTYGNRALAVQEQDEHRLVLTASGNKRVVEARLTKKAEELGLKSRDLGKKAKALPADSSERVKLEREIEDIYSWLKTAPTGEVVKITHLSNGKGGR
;
A
#
# COMPACT_ATOMS: atom_id res chain seq x y z
N MET A 1 -20.18 46.86 58.35
CA MET A 1 -20.15 45.45 57.91
C MET A 1 -20.92 45.36 56.61
N ASN A 2 -20.23 45.09 55.49
CA ASN A 2 -20.83 44.72 54.21
C ASN A 2 -19.75 44.01 53.39
N ILE A 3 -19.81 42.68 53.33
CA ILE A 3 -18.93 41.85 52.51
C ILE A 3 -19.77 41.35 51.34
N LYS A 4 -19.45 41.80 50.12
CA LYS A 4 -20.03 41.28 48.88
C LYS A 4 -19.28 40.01 48.48
N ILE A 5 -20.03 38.92 48.33
CA ILE A 5 -19.55 37.64 47.79
C ILE A 5 -19.70 37.70 46.26
N LEU A 6 -18.61 37.42 45.53
CA LEU A 6 -18.62 37.14 44.10
C LEU A 6 -18.31 35.65 43.89
N PRO A 7 -19.06 34.92 43.05
CA PRO A 7 -18.73 33.55 42.72
C PRO A 7 -17.70 33.50 41.58
N CYS A 8 -16.59 32.81 41.83
CA CYS A 8 -15.67 32.34 40.79
C CYS A 8 -16.37 31.26 39.95
N VAL A 9 -16.60 31.54 38.67
CA VAL A 9 -17.00 30.54 37.68
C VAL A 9 -15.72 29.98 37.06
N ALA A 10 -15.37 28.74 37.43
CA ALA A 10 -14.27 28.01 36.79
C ALA A 10 -14.76 27.43 35.47
N PHE A 11 -14.27 27.98 34.35
CA PHE A 11 -14.43 27.39 33.02
C PHE A 11 -13.37 26.29 32.83
N ALA A 12 -13.78 25.03 32.98
CA ALA A 12 -12.97 23.88 32.57
C ALA A 12 -13.04 23.75 31.04
N GLY A 13 -12.07 24.34 30.34
CA GLY A 13 -11.87 24.15 28.91
C GLY A 13 -11.35 22.75 28.61
N VAL A 14 -12.19 21.91 28.04
CA VAL A 14 -11.81 20.60 27.48
C VAL A 14 -10.96 20.84 26.23
N MET A 15 -9.64 20.67 26.35
CA MET A 15 -8.73 20.61 25.20
C MET A 15 -8.97 19.29 24.46
N ALA A 16 -9.83 19.33 23.43
CA ALA A 16 -9.93 18.27 22.44
C ALA A 16 -8.65 18.27 21.59
N LEU A 17 -7.75 17.33 21.89
CA LEU A 17 -6.57 17.07 21.07
C LEU A 17 -7.02 16.39 19.77
N VAL A 18 -7.26 17.18 18.72
CA VAL A 18 -7.48 16.64 17.38
C VAL A 18 -6.14 16.16 16.86
N VAL A 19 -5.92 14.84 16.89
CA VAL A 19 -4.80 14.18 16.21
C VAL A 19 -5.07 14.26 14.71
N MET A 20 -4.60 15.34 14.08
CA MET A 20 -4.53 15.42 12.62
C MET A 20 -3.41 14.47 12.17
N GLY A 21 -3.79 13.31 11.65
CA GLY A 21 -2.85 12.42 10.98
C GLY A 21 -2.21 13.15 9.81
N THR A 22 -0.91 13.41 9.90
CA THR A 22 -0.14 13.97 8.79
C THR A 22 -0.06 12.93 7.68
N ASN A 23 -0.78 13.15 6.59
CA ASN A 23 -0.50 12.45 5.33
C ASN A 23 0.86 12.94 4.84
N SER A 24 1.92 12.20 5.14
CA SER A 24 3.20 12.36 4.47
C SER A 24 3.05 11.81 3.05
N TYR A 25 3.23 12.68 2.04
CA TYR A 25 3.38 12.24 0.66
C TYR A 25 4.62 11.35 0.59
N ALA A 26 4.48 10.11 0.13
CA ALA A 26 5.60 9.25 -0.21
C ALA A 26 6.41 9.95 -1.31
N GLY A 27 7.75 9.91 -1.23
CA GLY A 27 8.62 10.49 -2.24
C GLY A 27 8.33 10.06 -3.67
N ASP A 28 8.90 10.82 -4.60
CA ASP A 28 8.75 10.72 -6.06
C ASP A 28 9.26 9.40 -6.69
N GLY A 29 9.40 8.32 -5.92
CA GLY A 29 9.80 7.00 -6.39
C GLY A 29 8.70 6.31 -7.18
N ASN A 30 8.41 6.84 -8.37
CA ASN A 30 7.60 6.11 -9.33
C ASN A 30 8.34 4.81 -9.72
N PRO A 31 7.62 3.67 -9.82
CA PRO A 31 8.19 2.43 -10.32
C PRO A 31 8.88 2.61 -11.67
N THR A 32 10.04 1.99 -11.83
CA THR A 32 10.74 1.97 -13.11
C THR A 32 10.22 0.83 -13.99
N PRO A 33 10.34 0.94 -15.34
CA PRO A 33 10.03 -0.18 -16.23
C PRO A 33 10.80 -1.45 -15.88
N ALA A 34 12.06 -1.31 -15.45
CA ALA A 34 12.90 -2.44 -15.03
C ALA A 34 12.31 -3.22 -13.85
N LEU A 35 11.65 -2.54 -12.90
CA LEU A 35 10.96 -3.21 -11.80
C LEU A 35 9.88 -4.16 -12.31
N PHE A 36 9.09 -3.73 -13.30
CA PHE A 36 8.01 -4.55 -13.85
C PHE A 36 8.51 -5.69 -14.72
N SER A 37 9.60 -5.51 -15.47
CA SER A 37 10.25 -6.61 -16.18
C SER A 37 10.81 -7.67 -15.22
N GLN A 38 11.41 -7.24 -14.11
CA GLN A 38 11.85 -8.16 -13.06
C GLN A 38 10.67 -8.88 -12.41
N LEU A 39 9.58 -8.16 -12.13
CA LEU A 39 8.36 -8.73 -11.59
C LEU A 39 7.77 -9.79 -12.52
N GLU A 40 7.67 -9.51 -13.81
CA GLU A 40 7.15 -10.46 -14.80
C GLU A 40 8.03 -11.72 -14.85
N THR A 41 9.35 -11.57 -14.80
CA THR A 41 10.28 -12.71 -14.75
C THR A 41 10.09 -13.54 -13.48
N PHE A 42 9.86 -12.89 -12.34
CA PHE A 42 9.72 -13.55 -11.05
C PHE A 42 8.34 -14.21 -10.87
N HIS A 43 7.27 -13.53 -11.27
CA HIS A 43 5.89 -13.98 -11.11
C HIS A 43 5.40 -14.86 -12.28
N GLY A 44 6.06 -14.76 -13.43
CA GLY A 44 5.72 -15.49 -14.67
C GLY A 44 4.72 -14.78 -15.59
N HIS A 45 4.09 -13.70 -15.14
CA HIS A 45 3.23 -12.84 -15.95
C HIS A 45 2.99 -11.48 -15.28
N VAL A 46 2.32 -10.57 -15.97
CA VAL A 46 1.83 -9.30 -15.41
C VAL A 46 0.33 -9.39 -15.17
N CYS A 47 -0.11 -9.11 -13.95
CA CYS A 47 -1.52 -8.94 -13.59
C CYS A 47 -1.68 -7.77 -12.63
N ALA A 48 -2.92 -7.29 -12.43
CA ALA A 48 -3.18 -6.21 -11.48
C ALA A 48 -2.66 -6.54 -10.07
N GLY A 49 -2.81 -7.79 -9.62
CA GLY A 49 -2.33 -8.24 -8.31
C GLY A 49 -0.80 -8.13 -8.17
N SER A 50 -0.04 -8.61 -9.15
CA SER A 50 1.43 -8.51 -9.08
C SER A 50 1.88 -7.04 -9.11
N ILE A 51 1.22 -6.19 -9.92
CA ILE A 51 1.47 -4.74 -9.95
C ILE A 51 1.15 -4.11 -8.58
N PHE A 52 0.02 -4.43 -7.96
CA PHE A 52 -0.33 -3.95 -6.61
C PHE A 52 0.77 -4.26 -5.61
N GLY A 53 1.27 -5.48 -5.61
CA GLY A 53 2.38 -5.88 -4.75
C GLY A 53 3.61 -5.00 -4.90
N ALA A 54 4.03 -4.75 -6.15
CA ALA A 54 5.19 -3.93 -6.44
C ALA A 54 4.97 -2.46 -6.02
N ARG A 55 3.78 -1.93 -6.27
CA ARG A 55 3.39 -0.56 -5.87
C ARG A 55 3.38 -0.41 -4.34
N LEU A 56 2.75 -1.35 -3.62
CA LEU A 56 2.70 -1.35 -2.16
C LEU A 56 4.11 -1.47 -1.56
N GLY A 57 4.89 -2.44 -2.04
CA GLY A 57 6.24 -2.71 -1.54
C GLY A 57 7.19 -1.53 -1.75
N LEU A 58 7.18 -0.91 -2.93
CA LEU A 58 8.02 0.24 -3.24
C LEU A 58 7.64 1.45 -2.38
N ALA A 59 6.36 1.82 -2.36
CA ALA A 59 5.87 2.99 -1.62
C ALA A 59 6.13 2.85 -0.11
N ALA A 60 5.89 1.66 0.46
CA ALA A 60 6.18 1.42 1.88
C ALA A 60 7.68 1.51 2.19
N LYS A 61 8.53 0.93 1.31
CA LYS A 61 9.99 0.96 1.46
C LYS A 61 10.53 2.38 1.42
N GLU A 62 10.04 3.20 0.50
CA GLU A 62 10.47 4.59 0.33
C GLU A 62 10.01 5.46 1.49
N ALA A 63 8.72 5.42 1.85
CA ALA A 63 8.20 6.17 2.99
C ALA A 63 8.93 5.81 4.30
N LEU A 64 9.29 4.54 4.48
CA LEU A 64 10.05 4.11 5.65
C LEU A 64 11.50 4.62 5.63
N LYS A 65 12.15 4.67 4.47
CA LYS A 65 13.49 5.28 4.30
C LYS A 65 13.47 6.78 4.56
N GLU A 66 12.48 7.49 4.02
CA GLU A 66 12.30 8.93 4.20
C GLU A 66 12.05 9.30 5.66
N ALA A 67 11.30 8.46 6.37
CA ALA A 67 11.12 8.59 7.81
C ALA A 67 12.39 8.23 8.62
N GLY A 68 13.51 7.91 7.98
CA GLY A 68 14.77 7.55 8.62
C GLY A 68 14.77 6.13 9.20
N GLY A 69 14.04 5.18 8.61
CA GLY A 69 14.05 3.77 8.99
C GLY A 69 15.44 3.15 8.82
N THR A 70 15.92 2.44 9.84
CA THR A 70 17.27 1.83 9.86
C THR A 70 17.22 0.31 9.96
N GLY A 71 18.30 -0.36 9.54
CA GLY A 71 18.44 -1.81 9.59
C GLY A 71 17.72 -2.52 8.45
N LYS A 72 17.40 -3.81 8.66
CA LYS A 72 16.67 -4.62 7.68
C LYS A 72 15.18 -4.31 7.75
N PHE A 73 14.48 -4.42 6.62
CA PHE A 73 13.03 -4.31 6.59
C PHE A 73 12.38 -5.68 6.72
N THR A 74 11.27 -5.74 7.44
CA THR A 74 10.40 -6.92 7.51
C THR A 74 8.97 -6.52 7.15
N ALA A 75 8.28 -7.37 6.41
CA ALA A 75 6.96 -7.17 5.89
C ALA A 75 5.97 -8.17 6.51
N ARG A 76 4.76 -7.68 6.78
CA ARG A 76 3.57 -8.51 6.99
C ARG A 76 2.52 -8.13 5.96
N TYR A 77 2.02 -9.10 5.22
CA TYR A 77 0.96 -8.91 4.24
C TYR A 77 -0.27 -9.75 4.61
N TYR A 78 -1.46 -9.25 4.31
CA TYR A 78 -2.71 -9.80 4.86
C TYR A 78 -3.60 -10.55 3.85
N ASP A 79 -3.00 -10.97 2.74
CA ASP A 79 -3.68 -11.75 1.69
C ASP A 79 -2.67 -12.72 1.03
N LEU A 80 -3.09 -13.97 0.77
CA LEU A 80 -2.26 -14.98 0.12
C LEU A 80 -2.55 -14.98 -1.38
N SER A 81 -2.04 -13.97 -2.09
CA SER A 81 -2.28 -13.85 -3.54
C SER A 81 -1.10 -13.19 -4.29
N CYS A 82 -1.29 -12.88 -5.58
CA CYS A 82 -0.27 -12.35 -6.49
C CYS A 82 0.54 -11.12 -5.98
N PRO A 83 -0.01 -10.19 -5.17
CA PRO A 83 0.75 -9.08 -4.61
C PRO A 83 1.97 -9.50 -3.79
N LEU A 84 2.01 -10.70 -3.23
CA LEU A 84 3.18 -11.18 -2.47
C LEU A 84 4.46 -11.11 -3.30
N ASP A 85 4.41 -11.57 -4.55
CA ASP A 85 5.57 -11.58 -5.43
C ASP A 85 6.04 -10.15 -5.77
N GLY A 86 5.08 -9.25 -6.01
CA GLY A 86 5.38 -7.83 -6.17
C GLY A 86 6.05 -7.22 -4.94
N ILE A 87 5.60 -7.56 -3.73
CA ILE A 87 6.20 -7.11 -2.47
C ILE A 87 7.62 -7.66 -2.33
N GLN A 88 7.83 -8.94 -2.63
CA GLN A 88 9.15 -9.57 -2.58
C GLN A 88 10.15 -8.84 -3.48
N VAL A 89 9.76 -8.56 -4.73
CA VAL A 89 10.60 -7.87 -5.71
C VAL A 89 10.84 -6.41 -5.31
N ALA A 90 9.79 -5.67 -4.95
CA ALA A 90 9.90 -4.23 -4.73
C ALA A 90 10.45 -3.85 -3.36
N ALA A 91 10.06 -4.55 -2.29
CA ALA A 91 10.50 -4.26 -0.92
C ALA A 91 11.79 -5.01 -0.54
N GLY A 92 12.14 -6.09 -1.26
CA GLY A 92 13.28 -6.96 -0.92
C GLY A 92 13.04 -7.84 0.31
N THR A 93 11.80 -7.91 0.79
CA THR A 93 11.37 -8.78 1.90
C THR A 93 10.83 -10.08 1.33
N THR A 94 11.50 -11.21 1.54
CA THR A 94 11.15 -12.48 0.91
C THR A 94 10.86 -13.57 1.93
N TYR A 95 10.23 -14.65 1.49
CA TYR A 95 10.15 -15.86 2.31
C TYR A 95 11.55 -16.43 2.60
N GLY A 96 12.41 -16.46 1.58
CA GLY A 96 13.76 -17.03 1.67
C GLY A 96 14.66 -16.31 2.68
N ASN A 97 14.56 -14.98 2.80
CA ASN A 97 15.30 -14.22 3.81
C ASN A 97 14.55 -14.07 5.15
N ARG A 98 13.41 -14.75 5.31
CA ARG A 98 12.55 -14.73 6.50
C ARG A 98 12.08 -13.32 6.88
N ALA A 99 12.03 -12.40 5.91
CA ALA A 99 11.58 -11.03 6.15
C ALA A 99 10.15 -10.78 5.70
N LEU A 100 9.46 -11.75 5.09
CA LEU A 100 8.05 -11.66 4.73
C LEU A 100 7.23 -12.69 5.52
N ALA A 101 6.18 -12.23 6.18
CA ALA A 101 5.16 -13.06 6.82
C ALA A 101 3.79 -12.76 6.21
N VAL A 102 2.94 -13.79 6.10
CA VAL A 102 1.56 -13.66 5.61
C VAL A 102 0.60 -14.01 6.72
N GLN A 103 -0.44 -13.18 6.88
CA GLN A 103 -1.53 -13.41 7.80
C GLN A 103 -2.85 -13.19 7.06
N GLU A 104 -3.41 -14.27 6.53
CA GLU A 104 -4.60 -14.23 5.68
C GLU A 104 -5.79 -13.60 6.40
N GLN A 105 -6.25 -12.46 5.88
CA GLN A 105 -7.41 -11.69 6.33
C GLN A 105 -8.22 -11.12 5.15
N ASP A 106 -7.93 -11.57 3.92
CA ASP A 106 -8.51 -11.04 2.68
C ASP A 106 -8.34 -9.52 2.51
N GLU A 107 -7.20 -8.98 2.95
CA GLU A 107 -6.92 -7.55 2.91
C GLU A 107 -5.63 -7.22 2.11
N HIS A 108 -5.74 -6.32 1.13
CA HIS A 108 -4.58 -5.74 0.44
C HIS A 108 -3.87 -4.69 1.31
N ARG A 109 -3.33 -5.15 2.44
CA ARG A 109 -2.65 -4.35 3.46
C ARG A 109 -1.22 -4.85 3.64
N LEU A 110 -0.25 -3.96 3.52
CA LEU A 110 1.14 -4.22 3.79
C LEU A 110 1.59 -3.43 5.01
N VAL A 111 2.20 -4.09 5.98
CA VAL A 111 2.90 -3.44 7.09
C VAL A 111 4.39 -3.71 6.94
N LEU A 112 5.18 -2.63 6.77
CA LEU A 112 6.63 -2.69 6.67
C LEU A 112 7.27 -2.08 7.92
N THR A 113 8.24 -2.79 8.51
CA THR A 113 8.91 -2.40 9.75
C THR A 113 10.42 -2.32 9.55
N ALA A 114 11.04 -1.25 10.03
CA ALA A 114 12.49 -1.09 10.10
C ALA A 114 13.02 -1.72 11.39
N SER A 115 13.84 -2.77 11.30
CA SER A 115 14.25 -3.53 12.46
C SER A 115 15.19 -2.79 13.41
N GLY A 116 15.95 -1.81 12.90
CA GLY A 116 16.96 -1.08 13.65
C GLY A 116 16.39 -0.03 14.60
N ASN A 117 15.32 0.66 14.22
CA ASN A 117 14.68 1.71 15.03
C ASN A 117 13.17 1.53 15.22
N LYS A 118 12.64 0.37 14.82
CA LYS A 118 11.23 -0.03 14.99
C LYS A 118 10.23 0.94 14.37
N ARG A 119 10.62 1.73 13.37
CA ARG A 119 9.65 2.52 12.61
C ARG A 119 8.76 1.60 11.79
N VAL A 120 7.48 1.94 11.69
CA VAL A 120 6.49 1.12 11.01
C VAL A 120 5.68 1.99 10.05
N VAL A 121 5.46 1.46 8.85
CA VAL A 121 4.59 2.04 7.83
C VAL A 121 3.56 1.00 7.44
N GLU A 122 2.31 1.43 7.34
CA GLU A 122 1.24 0.70 6.68
C GLU A 122 1.01 1.28 5.27
N ALA A 123 0.87 0.41 4.28
CA ALA A 123 0.52 0.73 2.92
C ALA A 123 -0.77 -0.02 2.53
N ARG A 124 -1.72 0.69 1.95
CA ARG A 124 -2.96 0.14 1.39
C ARG A 124 -3.20 0.69 0.00
N LEU A 125 -3.90 -0.06 -0.84
CA LEU A 125 -4.35 0.45 -2.13
C LEU A 125 -5.37 1.57 -1.94
N THR A 126 -5.43 2.49 -2.90
CA THR A 126 -6.57 3.40 -2.99
C THR A 126 -7.79 2.67 -3.54
N LYS A 127 -8.98 3.15 -3.21
CA LYS A 127 -10.24 2.60 -3.75
C LYS A 127 -10.25 2.55 -5.29
N LYS A 128 -9.72 3.60 -5.93
CA LYS A 128 -9.59 3.66 -7.41
C LYS A 128 -8.70 2.53 -7.93
N ALA A 129 -7.56 2.27 -7.30
CA ALA A 129 -6.68 1.18 -7.71
C ALA A 129 -7.36 -0.18 -7.54
N GLU A 130 -8.05 -0.42 -6.41
CA GLU A 130 -8.80 -1.66 -6.15
C GLU A 130 -9.91 -1.89 -7.19
N GLU A 131 -10.71 -0.88 -7.47
CA GLU A 131 -11.77 -0.94 -8.48
C GLU A 131 -11.23 -1.25 -9.88
N LEU A 132 -10.11 -0.65 -10.26
CA LEU A 132 -9.45 -0.94 -11.54
C LEU A 132 -8.88 -2.35 -11.58
N GLY A 133 -8.29 -2.84 -10.50
CA GLY A 133 -7.82 -4.23 -10.40
C GLY A 133 -8.97 -5.22 -10.55
N LEU A 134 -10.07 -5.00 -9.84
CA LEU A 134 -11.28 -5.81 -9.94
C LEU A 134 -11.84 -5.79 -11.37
N LYS A 135 -11.93 -4.60 -11.97
CA LYS A 135 -12.39 -4.45 -13.35
C LYS A 135 -11.50 -5.23 -14.32
N SER A 136 -10.18 -5.13 -14.21
CA SER A 136 -9.26 -5.87 -15.08
C SER A 136 -9.42 -7.39 -14.96
N ARG A 137 -9.67 -7.90 -13.75
CA ARG A 137 -9.96 -9.32 -13.50
C ARG A 137 -11.25 -9.76 -14.21
N ASP A 138 -12.31 -8.97 -14.10
CA ASP A 138 -13.61 -9.32 -14.67
C ASP A 138 -13.61 -9.20 -16.20
N LEU A 139 -12.92 -8.19 -16.75
CA LEU A 139 -12.64 -8.10 -18.18
C LEU A 139 -11.83 -9.31 -18.66
N GLY A 140 -10.82 -9.73 -17.90
CA GLY A 140 -10.01 -10.89 -18.23
C GLY A 140 -10.80 -12.20 -18.27
N LYS A 141 -11.78 -12.36 -17.37
CA LYS A 141 -12.73 -13.50 -17.41
C LYS A 141 -13.59 -13.46 -18.68
N LYS A 142 -14.12 -12.30 -19.04
CA LYS A 142 -14.92 -12.12 -20.26
C LYS A 142 -14.09 -12.39 -21.53
N ALA A 143 -12.89 -11.82 -21.61
CA ALA A 143 -11.98 -12.01 -22.74
C ALA A 143 -11.63 -13.49 -22.95
N LYS A 144 -11.39 -14.24 -21.87
CA LYS A 144 -11.12 -15.69 -21.92
C LYS A 144 -12.29 -16.53 -22.43
N ALA A 145 -13.53 -16.06 -22.26
CA ALA A 145 -14.72 -16.75 -22.76
C ALA A 145 -14.97 -16.52 -24.26
N LEU A 146 -14.26 -15.57 -24.87
CA LEU A 146 -14.39 -15.22 -26.28
C LEU A 146 -13.28 -15.87 -27.13
N PRO A 147 -13.54 -16.16 -28.42
CA PRO A 147 -12.53 -16.60 -29.38
C PRO A 147 -11.35 -15.62 -29.44
N ALA A 148 -10.14 -16.17 -29.60
CA ALA A 148 -8.88 -15.42 -29.57
C ALA A 148 -8.80 -14.30 -30.62
N ASP A 149 -9.43 -14.51 -31.77
CA ASP A 149 -9.46 -13.62 -32.93
C ASP A 149 -10.68 -12.69 -32.97
N SER A 150 -11.57 -12.77 -31.97
CA SER A 150 -12.77 -11.94 -31.95
C SER A 150 -12.42 -10.47 -31.67
N SER A 151 -13.01 -9.56 -32.46
CA SER A 151 -12.82 -8.11 -32.27
C SER A 151 -13.24 -7.62 -30.88
N GLU A 152 -14.19 -8.31 -30.24
CA GLU A 152 -14.61 -8.03 -28.87
C GLU A 152 -13.51 -8.38 -27.86
N ARG A 153 -12.88 -9.55 -27.98
CA ARG A 153 -11.76 -9.93 -27.11
C ARG A 153 -10.62 -8.94 -27.18
N VAL A 154 -10.23 -8.53 -28.39
CA VAL A 154 -9.16 -7.54 -28.59
C VAL A 154 -9.47 -6.21 -27.90
N LYS A 155 -10.73 -5.77 -27.91
CA LYS A 155 -11.16 -4.56 -27.18
C LYS A 155 -11.01 -4.72 -25.67
N LEU A 156 -11.44 -5.86 -25.12
CA LEU A 156 -11.31 -6.14 -23.69
C LEU A 156 -9.84 -6.22 -23.25
N GLU A 157 -9.00 -6.89 -24.04
CA GLU A 157 -7.56 -6.99 -23.77
C GLU A 157 -6.87 -5.64 -23.81
N ARG A 158 -7.25 -4.77 -24.76
CA ARG A 158 -6.75 -3.39 -24.80
C ARG A 158 -7.14 -2.59 -23.56
N GLU A 159 -8.38 -2.71 -23.11
CA GLU A 159 -8.84 -2.04 -21.89
C GLU A 159 -8.11 -2.55 -20.64
N ILE A 160 -7.80 -3.85 -20.58
CA ILE A 160 -6.96 -4.43 -19.51
C ILE A 160 -5.56 -3.82 -19.54
N GLU A 161 -4.95 -3.69 -20.71
CA GLU A 161 -3.61 -3.10 -20.83
C GLU A 161 -3.63 -1.60 -20.45
N ASP A 162 -4.66 -0.85 -20.81
CA ASP A 162 -4.82 0.55 -20.39
C ASP A 162 -4.88 0.65 -18.85
N ILE A 163 -5.59 -0.28 -18.19
CA ILE A 163 -5.62 -0.36 -16.72
C ILE A 163 -4.23 -0.67 -16.17
N TYR A 164 -3.52 -1.65 -16.73
CA TYR A 164 -2.17 -2.01 -16.28
C TYR A 164 -1.18 -0.86 -16.47
N SER A 165 -1.25 -0.17 -17.60
CA SER A 165 -0.46 1.03 -17.88
C SER A 165 -0.70 2.10 -16.83
N TRP A 166 -1.96 2.39 -16.49
CA TRP A 166 -2.29 3.34 -15.43
C TRP A 166 -1.75 2.89 -14.06
N LEU A 167 -1.95 1.63 -13.67
CA LEU A 167 -1.45 1.10 -12.39
C LEU A 167 0.08 1.17 -12.26
N LYS A 168 0.79 0.97 -13.39
CA LYS A 168 2.26 1.03 -13.45
C LYS A 168 2.76 2.48 -13.32
N THR A 169 2.09 3.42 -13.97
CA THR A 169 2.63 4.78 -14.24
C THR A 169 2.00 5.90 -13.42
N ALA A 170 0.81 5.69 -12.84
CA ALA A 170 0.14 6.70 -12.04
C ALA A 170 1.01 7.15 -10.85
N PRO A 171 0.85 8.39 -10.37
CA PRO A 171 1.56 8.86 -9.17
C PRO A 171 1.34 7.95 -7.97
N THR A 172 2.36 7.79 -7.11
CA THR A 172 2.30 6.90 -5.94
C THR A 172 1.05 7.15 -5.08
N GLY A 173 0.73 8.40 -4.76
CA GLY A 173 -0.44 8.77 -3.96
C GLY A 173 -1.80 8.48 -4.61
N GLU A 174 -1.87 8.27 -5.93
CA GLU A 174 -3.10 7.85 -6.60
C GLU A 174 -3.35 6.35 -6.48
N VAL A 175 -2.31 5.55 -6.24
CA VAL A 175 -2.39 4.08 -6.20
C VAL A 175 -2.29 3.53 -4.78
N VAL A 176 -1.47 4.16 -3.94
CA VAL A 176 -1.16 3.69 -2.59
C VAL A 176 -1.35 4.81 -1.57
N LYS A 177 -2.05 4.49 -0.49
CA LYS A 177 -2.11 5.32 0.71
C LYS A 177 -1.10 4.80 1.74
N ILE A 178 -0.27 5.70 2.24
CA ILE A 178 0.73 5.43 3.28
C ILE A 178 0.25 5.97 4.62
N THR A 179 0.50 5.23 5.71
CA THR A 179 0.25 5.66 7.08
C THR A 179 1.43 5.27 7.97
N HIS A 180 2.07 6.26 8.60
CA HIS A 180 3.09 6.00 9.60
C HIS A 180 2.41 5.56 10.90
N LEU A 181 2.76 4.38 11.40
CA LEU A 181 2.23 3.91 12.68
C LEU A 181 3.16 4.38 13.80
N SER A 182 2.61 5.12 14.76
CA SER A 182 3.33 5.46 15.99
C SER A 182 3.62 4.18 16.76
N ASN A 183 4.85 4.00 17.23
CA ASN A 183 5.15 2.99 18.25
C ASN A 183 4.34 3.34 19.49
N GLY A 184 3.15 2.74 19.63
CA GLY A 184 2.43 2.73 20.89
C GLY A 184 3.39 2.18 21.93
N LYS A 185 3.59 2.93 23.02
CA LYS A 185 4.25 2.42 24.22
C LYS A 185 3.44 1.21 24.71
N GLY A 186 3.78 0.01 24.22
CA GLY A 186 3.34 -1.25 24.80
C GLY A 186 3.92 -1.34 26.19
N GLY A 187 3.05 -1.47 27.19
CA GLY A 187 3.36 -1.44 28.61
C GLY A 187 4.44 -2.44 29.00
N ARG A 188 5.16 -2.04 30.05
CA ARG A 188 6.07 -2.88 30.82
C ARG A 188 5.36 -4.13 31.34
#